data_AF-A0A455U6I2-F1
#
_entry.id   AF-A0A455U6I2-F1
#
_cell.length_a   1.000
_cell.length_b   1.000
_cell.length_c   1.000
_cell.angle_alpha   90.00
_cell.angle_beta   90.00
_cell.angle_gamma   90.00
#
_symmetry.space_group_name_H-M   'P 1'
#
loop_
_entity.id
_entity.type
_entity.pdbx_description
1 polymer ?
#
loop_
_entity_poly.entity_id
_entity_poly.type
_entity_poly.pdbx_seq_one_letter_code
_entity_poly.pdbx_strand_id
1 'polypeptide(L)' 'MIIGNQDVPMAGEDKTSIVVAMRNQPGTLHALLEPFHRHQVDLTRLETRPSRTGVWNYVFFIDF' A
#
# COMPACT_ATOMS: atom_id res chain seq x y z
N MET A 1 8.78 -11.91 -6.62
CA MET A 1 7.74 -12.30 -5.65
C MET A 1 7.27 -13.69 -6.02
N ILE A 2 7.19 -14.60 -5.05
CA ILE A 2 6.62 -15.93 -5.21
C ILE A 2 5.24 -15.89 -4.54
N ILE A 3 4.20 -16.44 -5.18
CA ILE A 3 2.83 -16.43 -4.67
C ILE A 3 2.42 -17.86 -4.31
N GLY A 4 1.89 -18.02 -3.10
CA GLY A 4 1.35 -19.27 -2.59
C GLY A 4 0.29 -19.00 -1.53
N ASN A 5 -0.40 -20.05 -1.10
CA ASN A 5 -1.46 -20.01 -0.08
C ASN A 5 -1.02 -20.66 1.24
N GLN A 6 0.30 -20.79 1.44
CA GLN A 6 0.90 -21.46 2.57
C GLN A 6 1.35 -20.43 3.60
N ASP A 7 1.03 -20.67 4.87
CA ASP A 7 1.49 -19.84 5.97
C ASP A 7 3.00 -19.94 6.12
N VAL A 8 3.65 -18.80 6.28
CA VAL A 8 5.09 -18.69 6.53
C VAL A 8 5.31 -18.04 7.90
N PRO A 9 6.26 -18.53 8.70
CA PRO A 9 6.60 -17.89 9.97
C PRO A 9 7.21 -16.51 9.74
N MET A 10 7.08 -15.62 10.73
CA MET A 10 7.70 -14.30 10.73
C MET A 10 9.23 -14.43 10.68
N ALA A 11 9.88 -13.73 9.75
CA ALA A 11 11.33 -13.73 9.59
C ALA A 11 12.02 -12.56 10.32
N GLY A 12 11.26 -11.55 10.76
CA GLY A 12 11.77 -10.41 11.53
C GLY A 12 12.18 -9.20 10.69
N GLU A 13 12.46 -9.41 9.40
CA GLU A 13 12.65 -8.36 8.38
C GLU A 13 11.66 -8.59 7.22
N ASP A 14 10.39 -8.83 7.58
CA ASP A 14 9.35 -9.15 6.63
C ASP A 14 8.88 -7.91 5.89
N LYS A 15 8.75 -8.03 4.56
CA LYS A 15 8.13 -7.01 3.73
C LYS A 15 6.68 -7.38 3.43
N THR A 16 5.78 -6.44 3.65
CA THR A 16 4.35 -6.56 3.37
C THR A 16 3.99 -5.73 2.14
N SER A 17 3.27 -6.33 1.19
CA SER A 17 2.74 -5.63 0.02
C SER A 17 1.22 -5.52 0.11
N ILE A 18 0.68 -4.31 0.03
CA ILE A 18 -0.77 -4.04 0.00
C ILE A 18 -1.18 -3.24 -1.24
N VAL A 19 -2.46 -3.35 -1.59
CA VAL A 19 -3.09 -2.57 -2.66
C VAL A 19 -4.27 -1.80 -2.06
N VAL A 20 -4.26 -0.48 -2.23
CA VAL A 20 -5.26 0.42 -1.64
C VAL A 20 -5.94 1.26 -2.72
N ALA A 21 -7.25 1.16 -2.84
CA ALA A 21 -8.03 1.99 -3.75
C ALA A 21 -8.62 3.20 -3.01
N MET A 22 -8.42 4.40 -3.55
CA MET A 22 -8.93 5.64 -2.96
C MET A 22 -9.48 6.60 -4.00
N ARG A 23 -10.41 7.47 -3.56
CA ARG A 23 -10.93 8.57 -4.38
C ARG A 23 -9.87 9.64 -4.56
N ASN A 24 -9.77 10.19 -5.76
CA ASN A 24 -8.90 11.31 -6.07
C ASN A 24 -9.48 12.60 -5.48
N GLN A 25 -9.06 12.91 -4.26
CA GLN A 25 -9.43 14.12 -3.54
C GLN A 25 -8.17 14.72 -2.88
N PRO A 26 -8.11 16.06 -2.71
CA PRO A 26 -7.01 16.69 -2.01
C PRO A 26 -6.81 16.09 -0.62
N GLY A 27 -5.56 15.79 -0.27
CA GLY A 27 -5.18 15.23 1.04
C GLY A 27 -5.29 13.71 1.16
N THR A 28 -5.87 12.99 0.19
CA THR A 28 -6.00 11.52 0.24
C THR A 28 -4.66 10.81 0.42
N LEU A 29 -3.62 11.23 -0.29
CA LEU A 29 -2.29 10.62 -0.16
C LEU A 29 -1.67 10.88 1.23
N HIS A 30 -1.83 12.09 1.76
CA HIS A 30 -1.36 12.39 3.12
C HIS A 30 -2.06 11.50 4.15
N ALA A 31 -3.39 11.39 4.08
CA ALA A 31 -4.16 10.54 4.98
C ALA A 31 -3.80 9.05 4.85
N LEU A 32 -3.38 8.60 3.65
CA LEU A 32 -2.89 7.25 3.40
C LEU A 32 -1.52 6.99 4.07
N LEU A 33 -0.61 7.97 4.03
CA LEU A 33 0.75 7.83 4.55
C LEU A 33 0.86 8.09 6.07
N GLU A 34 -0.07 8.87 6.61
CA GLU A 34 -0.11 9.28 8.02
C GLU A 34 -0.03 8.10 9.03
N PRO A 35 -0.74 6.96 8.85
CA PRO A 35 -0.60 5.82 9.75
C PRO A 35 0.81 5.22 9.76
N PHE A 36 1.46 5.09 8.60
CA PHE A 36 2.82 4.55 8.50
C PHE A 36 3.80 5.43 9.28
N HIS A 37 3.68 6.75 9.10
CA HIS A 37 4.48 7.71 9.85
C HIS A 37 4.26 7.60 11.37
N ARG A 38 2.99 7.59 11.81
CA ARG A 38 2.63 7.49 13.24
C ARG A 38 3.17 6.22 13.91
N HIS A 39 3.21 5.12 13.16
CA HIS A 39 3.69 3.82 13.64
C HIS A 39 5.18 3.57 13.35
N GLN A 40 5.91 4.57 12.82
CA GLN A 40 7.32 4.46 12.46
C GLN A 40 7.61 3.27 11.53
N VAL A 41 6.72 3.04 10.57
CA VAL A 41 6.84 2.02 9.54
C VAL A 41 7.38 2.64 8.27
N ASP A 42 8.53 2.17 7.81
CA ASP A 42 9.17 2.67 6.60
C ASP A 42 8.52 2.09 5.34
N LEU A 43 8.29 2.93 4.33
CA LEU A 43 7.84 2.47 3.03
C LEU A 43 9.04 2.17 2.15
N THR A 44 9.08 0.97 1.59
CA THR A 44 10.10 0.56 0.61
C THR A 44 9.62 0.79 -0.83
N ARG A 45 8.31 0.91 -1.06
CA ARG A 45 7.72 1.24 -2.36
C ARG A 45 6.37 1.93 -2.24
N LEU A 46 6.12 2.93 -3.09
CA LEU A 46 4.84 3.61 -3.22
C LEU A 46 4.59 3.93 -4.71
N GLU A 47 3.69 3.19 -5.35
CA GLU A 47 3.34 3.37 -6.77
C GLU A 47 1.84 3.64 -6.94
N THR A 48 1.48 4.63 -7.76
CA THR A 48 0.09 4.89 -8.16
C THR A 48 -0.23 4.38 -9.56
N ARG A 49 -1.42 3.81 -9.73
CA ARG A 49 -2.00 3.49 -11.04
C ARG A 49 -3.43 4.02 -11.14
N PRO A 50 -3.90 4.44 -12.34
CA PRO A 50 -5.30 4.79 -12.54
C PRO A 50 -6.17 3.55 -12.30
N SER A 51 -7.28 3.71 -11.59
CA SER A 51 -8.24 2.61 -11.41
C SER A 51 -8.93 2.26 -12.73
N ARG A 52 -9.12 0.96 -12.98
CA ARG A 52 -9.86 0.44 -14.14
C ARG A 52 -11.37 0.43 -13.95
N THR A 53 -11.87 0.60 -12.72
CA THR A 53 -13.27 0.31 -12.33
C THR A 53 -14.05 1.51 -11.80
N GLY A 54 -13.53 2.74 -11.93
CA GLY A 54 -14.29 3.94 -11.61
C GLY A 54 -13.54 5.22 -11.97
N VAL A 55 -14.25 6.17 -12.57
CA VAL A 55 -13.73 7.50 -12.88
C VAL A 55 -13.26 8.15 -11.57
N TRP A 56 -12.05 8.73 -11.57
CA TRP A 56 -11.46 9.46 -10.43
C TRP A 56 -11.00 8.63 -9.22
N ASN A 57 -10.75 7.32 -9.37
CA ASN A 57 -10.09 6.53 -8.33
C ASN A 57 -8.63 6.22 -8.71
N TYR A 58 -7.74 6.27 -7.72
CA TYR A 58 -6.37 5.75 -7.82
C TYR A 58 -6.23 4.46 -7.03
N VAL A 59 -5.34 3.60 -7.52
CA VAL A 59 -4.90 2.41 -6.81
C VAL A 59 -3.43 2.60 -6.45
N PHE A 60 -3.12 2.47 -5.18
CA PHE A 60 -1.77 2.54 -4.63
C PHE A 60 -1.26 1.13 -4.37
N PHE A 61 -0.06 0.83 -4.86
CA PHE A 61 0.71 -0.35 -4.49
C PHE A 61 1.76 0.10 -3.49
N ILE A 62 1.75 -0.50 -2.31
CA ILE A 62 2.60 -0.09 -1.19
C ILE A 62 3.35 -1.31 -0.70
N ASP A 63 4.67 -1.18 -0.58
CA ASP A 63 5.51 -2.14 0.13
C ASP A 63 6.11 -1.46 1.38
N PHE A 64 6.07 -2.13 2.53
CA PHE A 64 6.59 -1.67 3.81
C PHE A 64 7.08 -2.83 4.68
#